data_AF-A0A917JD80-F1
#
_entry.id   AF-A0A917JD80-F1
#
_cell.length_a   1.000
_cell.length_b   1.000
_cell.length_c   1.000
_cell.angle_alpha   90.00
_cell.angle_beta   90.00
_cell.angle_gamma   90.00
#
_symmetry.space_group_name_H-M   'P 1'
#
loop_
_entity.id
_entity.type
_entity.pdbx_description
1 polymer ?
#
loop_
_entity_poly.entity_id
_entity_poly.type
_entity_poly.pdbx_seq_one_letter_code
_entity_poly.pdbx_strand_id
1 'polypeptide(L)'
;MIQKITSKTGLVFLFNDIPNERRNKLGIASGESILLTIYENDSYYFTTDINLIAYDAIIKTEDPTPLEIDFFELLRNEEKRELKYKRALVNEYEIAKYVHYLPKIKYTQELIDDQILIKGEIKYPQDSIHEKEVPNIMLDDEVIEVTNDTHFQIYTDLENVGSKIEFKMDLPKQVVTKPYKVKEPK
;
A
#
# COMPACT_ATOMS: atom_id res chain seq x y z
N MET A 1 16.27 -17.47 -15.13
CA MET A 1 14.92 -18.08 -15.00
C MET A 1 14.16 -17.18 -14.07
N ILE A 2 12.94 -16.78 -14.44
CA ILE A 2 12.14 -15.88 -13.59
C ILE A 2 11.74 -16.63 -12.32
N GLN A 3 11.93 -15.99 -11.18
CA GLN A 3 11.58 -16.46 -9.85
C GLN A 3 10.61 -15.49 -9.21
N LYS A 4 9.73 -16.00 -8.35
CA LYS A 4 8.94 -15.18 -7.45
C LYS A 4 9.64 -15.11 -6.10
N ILE A 5 9.93 -13.91 -5.63
CA ILE A 5 10.64 -13.68 -4.36
C ILE A 5 9.79 -12.84 -3.42
N THR A 6 9.83 -13.15 -2.13
CA THR A 6 9.21 -12.35 -1.07
C THR A 6 10.30 -11.76 -0.17
N SER A 7 10.23 -10.46 0.11
CA SER A 7 11.15 -9.77 1.00
C SER A 7 10.76 -9.91 2.47
N LYS A 8 11.68 -9.59 3.39
CA LYS A 8 11.42 -9.44 4.83
C LYS A 8 10.27 -8.48 5.16
N THR A 9 10.00 -7.50 4.28
CA THR A 9 8.90 -6.54 4.43
C THR A 9 7.58 -7.01 3.82
N GLY A 10 7.52 -8.25 3.32
CA GLY A 10 6.33 -8.83 2.70
C GLY A 10 6.09 -8.40 1.24
N LEU A 11 7.03 -7.66 0.63
CA LEU A 11 6.93 -7.27 -0.77
C LEU A 11 7.25 -8.46 -1.68
N VAL A 12 6.41 -8.68 -2.69
CA VAL A 12 6.54 -9.77 -3.65
C VAL A 12 7.02 -9.23 -4.99
N PHE A 13 8.05 -9.85 -5.54
CA PHE A 13 8.62 -9.50 -6.84
C PHE A 13 8.64 -10.70 -7.77
N LEU A 14 8.49 -10.44 -9.06
CA LEU A 14 8.98 -11.33 -10.11
C LEU A 14 10.38 -10.86 -10.48
N PHE A 15 11.33 -11.78 -10.49
CA PHE A 15 12.75 -11.48 -10.59
C PHE A 15 13.44 -12.47 -11.53
N ASN A 16 14.10 -11.97 -12.57
CA ASN A 16 14.98 -12.76 -13.42
C ASN A 16 16.42 -12.39 -13.09
N ASP A 17 17.12 -13.28 -12.37
CA ASP A 17 18.51 -13.06 -11.98
C ASP A 17 19.41 -13.00 -13.22
N ILE A 18 20.19 -11.93 -13.31
CA ILE A 18 21.24 -11.71 -14.31
C ILE A 18 22.52 -11.48 -13.51
N PRO A 19 23.35 -12.54 -13.35
CA PRO A 19 24.53 -12.50 -12.51
C PRO A 19 25.46 -11.33 -12.83
N ASN A 20 25.95 -10.68 -11.79
CA ASN A 20 26.91 -9.59 -11.88
C ASN A 20 27.97 -9.76 -10.79
N GLU A 21 29.20 -10.10 -11.19
CA GLU A 21 30.28 -10.46 -10.25
C GLU A 21 30.52 -9.42 -9.16
N ARG A 22 30.43 -8.12 -9.49
CA ARG A 22 30.69 -7.04 -8.53
C ARG A 22 29.55 -6.91 -7.51
N ARG A 23 28.29 -7.01 -7.97
CA ARG A 23 27.11 -6.87 -7.11
C ARG A 23 26.85 -8.10 -6.26
N ASN A 24 27.01 -9.28 -6.84
CA ASN A 24 26.82 -10.53 -6.10
C ASN A 24 27.85 -10.67 -4.97
N LYS A 25 29.09 -10.17 -5.15
CA LYS A 25 30.10 -10.07 -4.05
C LYS A 25 29.65 -9.19 -2.88
N LEU A 26 28.77 -8.23 -3.12
CA LEU A 26 28.17 -7.37 -2.09
C LEU A 26 26.87 -7.96 -1.53
N GLY A 27 26.48 -9.18 -1.94
CA GLY A 27 25.22 -9.80 -1.53
C GLY A 27 23.99 -9.17 -2.17
N ILE A 28 24.15 -8.47 -3.29
CA ILE A 28 23.06 -7.78 -3.98
C ILE A 28 22.58 -8.63 -5.16
N ALA A 29 21.27 -8.87 -5.24
CA ALA A 29 20.63 -9.49 -6.38
C ALA A 29 20.62 -8.51 -7.55
N SER A 30 20.93 -9.01 -8.75
CA SER A 30 21.07 -8.19 -9.96
C SER A 30 20.24 -8.78 -11.07
N GLY A 31 19.44 -7.99 -11.76
CA GLY A 31 18.66 -8.50 -12.88
C GLY A 31 17.42 -7.68 -13.18
N GLU A 32 16.50 -8.33 -13.89
CA GLU A 32 15.22 -7.76 -14.28
C GLU A 32 14.17 -8.03 -13.22
N SER A 33 13.29 -7.08 -12.95
CA SER A 33 12.27 -7.28 -11.94
C SER A 33 11.00 -6.44 -12.12
N ILE A 34 9.92 -6.93 -11.51
CA ILE A 34 8.65 -6.23 -11.31
C ILE A 34 8.23 -6.43 -9.86
N LEU A 35 7.87 -5.34 -9.18
CA LEU A 35 7.18 -5.40 -7.90
C LEU A 35 5.69 -5.72 -8.16
N LEU A 36 5.22 -6.89 -7.70
CA LEU A 36 3.81 -7.26 -7.76
C LEU A 36 3.00 -6.59 -6.63
N THR A 37 3.64 -6.37 -5.49
CA THR A 37 3.00 -5.75 -4.32
C THR A 37 2.86 -4.25 -4.48
N ILE A 38 1.70 -3.80 -4.99
CA ILE A 38 1.38 -2.38 -5.22
C ILE A 38 0.07 -1.99 -4.54
N TYR A 39 -0.22 -0.69 -4.44
CA TYR A 39 -1.57 -0.22 -4.08
C TYR A 39 -2.45 -0.01 -5.32
N GLU A 40 -3.76 -0.11 -5.14
CA GLU A 40 -4.71 0.32 -6.17
C GLU A 40 -4.42 1.76 -6.61
N ASN A 41 -4.41 1.98 -7.92
CA ASN A 41 -4.03 3.22 -8.62
C ASN A 41 -2.52 3.50 -8.74
N ASP A 42 -1.65 2.65 -8.19
CA ASP A 42 -0.23 2.70 -8.52
C ASP A 42 0.04 2.10 -9.92
N SER A 43 1.27 2.27 -10.40
CA SER A 43 1.73 1.61 -11.62
C SER A 43 2.68 0.47 -11.27
N TYR A 44 2.64 -0.58 -12.09
CA TYR A 44 3.69 -1.58 -12.13
C TYR A 44 4.86 -1.04 -12.93
N TYR A 45 6.09 -1.30 -12.47
CA TYR A 45 7.31 -0.86 -13.15
C TYR A 45 8.19 -2.05 -13.47
N PHE A 46 8.62 -2.11 -14.73
CA PHE A 46 9.67 -3.01 -15.16
C PHE A 46 11.03 -2.35 -15.01
N THR A 47 11.94 -3.06 -14.38
CA THR A 47 13.29 -2.57 -14.09
C THR A 47 14.30 -3.56 -14.62
N THR A 48 15.33 -3.07 -15.31
CA THR A 48 16.46 -3.90 -15.80
C THR A 48 17.68 -3.84 -14.90
N ASP A 49 17.65 -2.96 -13.90
CA ASP A 49 18.82 -2.61 -13.11
C ASP A 49 18.40 -2.35 -11.67
N ILE A 50 17.85 -3.38 -11.01
CA ILE A 50 17.55 -3.25 -9.58
C ILE A 50 18.81 -3.44 -8.74
N ASN A 51 19.14 -2.38 -8.02
CA ASN A 51 20.12 -2.31 -6.93
C ASN A 51 19.47 -2.52 -5.55
N LEU A 52 18.22 -2.97 -5.47
CA LEU A 52 17.37 -2.79 -4.26
C LEU A 52 17.07 -4.06 -3.46
N ILE A 53 17.45 -5.25 -3.92
CA ILE A 53 17.18 -6.49 -3.17
C ILE A 53 18.51 -7.13 -2.79
N ALA A 54 18.87 -7.00 -1.51
CA ALA A 54 19.94 -7.80 -0.94
C ALA A 54 19.43 -9.25 -0.80
N TYR A 55 20.24 -10.25 -1.15
CA TYR A 55 19.85 -11.67 -1.08
C TYR A 55 19.44 -12.07 0.34
N ASP A 56 20.04 -11.45 1.36
CA ASP A 56 19.69 -11.67 2.77
C ASP A 56 18.32 -11.09 3.17
N ALA A 57 17.72 -10.25 2.33
CA ALA A 57 16.37 -9.71 2.52
C ALA A 57 15.30 -10.60 1.89
N ILE A 58 15.68 -11.63 1.12
CA ILE A 58 14.76 -12.60 0.53
C ILE A 58 14.45 -13.67 1.58
N ILE A 59 13.17 -13.80 1.95
CA ILE A 59 12.72 -14.79 2.95
C ILE A 59 12.07 -16.02 2.30
N LYS A 60 11.64 -15.90 1.04
CA LYS A 60 10.96 -16.95 0.31
C LYS A 60 11.23 -16.80 -1.18
N THR A 61 11.48 -17.94 -1.84
CA THR A 61 11.61 -18.05 -3.29
C THR A 61 10.69 -19.17 -3.77
N GLU A 62 9.92 -18.90 -4.81
CA GLU A 62 8.93 -19.80 -5.38
C GLU A 62 8.98 -19.75 -6.90
N ASP A 63 8.47 -20.81 -7.53
CA ASP A 63 8.22 -20.78 -8.96
C ASP A 63 7.01 -19.87 -9.25
N PRO A 64 7.13 -18.93 -10.21
CA PRO A 64 5.99 -18.13 -10.65
C PRO A 64 5.00 -18.99 -11.44
N THR A 65 3.72 -18.63 -11.39
CA THR A 65 2.72 -19.26 -12.27
C THR A 65 2.95 -18.88 -13.74
N PRO A 66 2.40 -19.63 -14.70
CA PRO A 66 2.46 -19.24 -16.11
C PRO A 66 1.93 -17.82 -16.37
N LEU A 67 0.80 -17.45 -15.74
CA LEU A 67 0.24 -16.10 -15.85
C LEU A 67 1.14 -15.02 -15.22
N GLU A 68 1.80 -15.33 -14.10
CA GLU A 68 2.79 -14.41 -13.50
C GLU A 68 3.97 -14.19 -14.46
N ILE A 69 4.44 -15.23 -15.15
CA ILE A 69 5.48 -15.12 -16.19
C ILE A 69 4.99 -14.29 -17.37
N ASP A 70 3.78 -14.55 -17.87
CA ASP A 70 3.21 -13.79 -18.99
C ASP A 70 3.06 -12.30 -18.66
N PHE A 71 2.67 -11.99 -17.42
CA PHE A 71 2.63 -10.62 -16.92
C PHE A 71 4.02 -9.97 -16.89
N PHE A 72 5.05 -10.74 -16.52
CA PHE A 72 6.42 -10.26 -16.52
C PHE A 72 6.89 -9.88 -17.92
N GLU A 73 6.65 -10.75 -18.89
CA GLU A 73 7.02 -10.52 -20.27
C GLU A 73 6.20 -9.40 -20.91
N LEU A 74 4.91 -9.25 -20.56
CA LEU A 74 4.10 -8.11 -20.99
C LEU A 74 4.78 -6.79 -20.59
N LEU A 75 5.11 -6.63 -19.30
CA LEU A 75 5.73 -5.41 -18.79
C LEU A 75 7.14 -5.17 -19.32
N ARG A 76 7.90 -6.24 -19.54
CA ARG A 76 9.23 -6.19 -20.15
C ARG A 76 9.20 -5.61 -21.55
N ASN A 77 8.16 -5.95 -22.32
CA ASN A 77 7.97 -5.53 -23.71
C ASN A 77 7.23 -4.18 -23.84
N GLU A 78 6.65 -3.66 -22.76
CA GLU A 78 5.97 -2.36 -22.74
C GLU A 78 6.98 -1.22 -22.97
N GLU A 79 6.70 -0.33 -23.94
CA GLU A 79 7.64 0.73 -24.35
C GLU A 79 8.04 1.65 -23.19
N LYS A 80 7.07 1.95 -22.32
CA LYS A 80 7.28 2.83 -21.16
C LYS A 80 7.85 2.11 -19.96
N ARG A 81 7.94 0.78 -19.98
CA ARG A 81 8.29 -0.05 -18.81
C ARG A 81 7.46 0.27 -17.57
N GLU A 82 6.27 0.78 -17.79
CA GLU A 82 5.31 1.19 -16.78
C GLU A 82 3.92 0.79 -17.27
N LEU A 83 3.19 0.05 -16.44
CA LEU A 83 1.81 -0.31 -16.72
C LEU A 83 0.92 0.11 -15.56
N LYS A 84 -0.01 1.03 -15.81
CA LYS A 84 -0.95 1.51 -14.80
C LYS A 84 -1.85 0.37 -14.32
N TYR A 85 -2.12 0.33 -13.02
CA TYR A 85 -3.13 -0.55 -12.45
C TYR A 85 -4.46 -0.44 -13.20
N LYS A 86 -5.00 -1.60 -13.57
CA LYS A 86 -6.38 -1.77 -14.05
C LYS A 86 -6.94 -3.05 -13.46
N ARG A 87 -8.17 -3.00 -12.96
CA ARG A 87 -8.86 -4.19 -12.42
C ARG A 87 -8.90 -5.36 -13.40
N ALA A 88 -9.22 -5.09 -14.67
CA ALA A 88 -9.28 -6.11 -15.71
C ALA A 88 -7.93 -6.82 -15.90
N LEU A 89 -6.83 -6.06 -15.94
CA LEU A 89 -5.47 -6.58 -16.05
C LEU A 89 -5.13 -7.48 -14.86
N VAL A 90 -5.41 -7.02 -13.64
CA VAL A 90 -5.09 -7.76 -12.42
C VAL A 90 -5.86 -9.07 -12.33
N ASN A 91 -7.10 -9.10 -12.81
CA ASN A 91 -7.91 -10.30 -12.89
C ASN A 91 -7.41 -11.25 -13.99
N GLU A 92 -7.04 -10.72 -15.16
CA GLU A 92 -6.54 -11.50 -16.31
C GLU A 92 -5.30 -12.32 -15.95
N TYR A 93 -4.37 -11.74 -15.20
CA TYR A 93 -3.12 -12.39 -14.80
C TYR A 93 -3.16 -13.02 -13.40
N GLU A 94 -4.33 -13.05 -12.73
CA GLU A 94 -4.53 -13.60 -11.38
C GLU A 94 -3.57 -13.02 -10.29
N ILE A 95 -3.19 -11.76 -10.43
CA ILE A 95 -2.27 -11.06 -9.51
C ILE A 95 -2.97 -10.23 -8.43
N ALA A 96 -4.31 -10.33 -8.32
CA ALA A 96 -5.12 -9.59 -7.34
C ALA A 96 -4.67 -9.77 -5.89
N LYS A 97 -4.15 -10.95 -5.55
CA LYS A 97 -3.64 -11.30 -4.22
C LYS A 97 -2.44 -10.45 -3.78
N TYR A 98 -1.75 -9.79 -4.71
CA TYR A 98 -0.60 -8.93 -4.44
C TYR A 98 -0.97 -7.45 -4.37
N VAL A 99 -2.16 -7.06 -4.83
CA VAL A 99 -2.58 -5.66 -4.85
C VAL A 99 -3.25 -5.33 -3.52
N HIS A 100 -2.81 -4.26 -2.88
CA HIS A 100 -3.42 -3.70 -1.68
C HIS A 100 -4.39 -2.57 -2.04
N TYR A 101 -5.46 -2.41 -1.26
CA TYR A 101 -6.30 -1.21 -1.36
C TYR A 101 -6.02 -0.30 -0.17
N LEU A 102 -6.12 1.01 -0.36
CA LEU A 102 -5.93 1.98 0.72
C LEU A 102 -7.11 2.95 0.78
N PRO A 103 -8.02 2.79 1.76
CA PRO A 103 -9.03 3.80 2.04
C PRO A 103 -8.37 5.15 2.33
N LYS A 104 -8.97 6.23 1.83
CA LYS A 104 -8.51 7.59 2.11
C LYS A 104 -9.35 8.17 3.22
N ILE A 105 -8.74 8.75 4.25
CA ILE A 105 -9.48 9.56 5.22
C ILE A 105 -9.38 11.03 4.86
N LYS A 106 -10.53 11.70 4.86
CA LYS A 106 -10.63 13.16 4.87
C LYS A 106 -11.05 13.60 6.27
N TYR A 107 -10.34 14.58 6.82
CA TYR A 107 -10.66 15.16 8.11
C TYR A 107 -11.23 16.57 7.95
N THR A 108 -12.30 16.86 8.69
CA THR A 108 -12.83 18.21 8.91
C THR A 108 -12.96 18.47 10.40
N GLN A 109 -13.07 19.74 10.79
CA GLN A 109 -13.30 20.11 12.19
C GLN A 109 -14.27 21.29 12.30
N GLU A 110 -14.94 21.41 13.43
CA GLU A 110 -15.78 22.54 13.81
C GLU A 110 -15.75 22.76 15.33
N LEU A 111 -16.10 23.96 15.78
CA LEU A 111 -16.23 24.30 17.20
C LEU A 111 -17.66 24.03 17.67
N ILE A 112 -17.80 23.26 18.75
CA ILE A 112 -19.08 22.97 19.41
C ILE A 112 -18.87 23.11 20.90
N ASP A 113 -19.61 24.00 21.55
CA ASP A 113 -19.65 24.16 23.01
C ASP A 113 -18.25 24.13 23.67
N ASP A 114 -17.35 24.97 23.16
CA ASP A 114 -15.95 25.11 23.60
C ASP A 114 -15.02 23.91 23.36
N GLN A 115 -15.47 22.93 22.57
CA GLN A 115 -14.68 21.78 22.13
C GLN A 115 -14.54 21.74 20.60
N ILE A 116 -13.44 21.16 20.13
CA ILE A 116 -13.22 20.91 18.70
C ILE A 116 -13.76 19.53 18.37
N LEU A 117 -14.80 19.46 17.55
CA LEU A 117 -15.27 18.22 16.94
C LEU A 117 -14.44 17.94 15.69
N ILE A 118 -13.70 16.84 15.68
CA ILE A 118 -13.00 16.34 14.49
C ILE A 118 -13.87 15.26 13.85
N LYS A 119 -14.21 15.43 12.57
CA LYS A 119 -14.97 14.47 11.76
C LYS A 119 -14.04 13.81 10.74
N GLY A 120 -13.98 12.49 10.77
CA GLY A 120 -13.30 11.68 9.76
C GLY A 120 -14.31 11.10 8.76
N GLU A 121 -14.00 11.19 7.47
CA GLU A 121 -14.73 10.56 6.36
C GLU A 121 -13.81 9.55 5.65
N ILE A 122 -14.16 8.27 5.71
CA ILE A 122 -13.49 7.17 5.03
C ILE A 122 -14.01 7.08 3.60
N LYS A 123 -13.12 7.29 2.63
CA LYS A 123 -13.39 7.22 1.20
C LYS A 123 -12.80 5.95 0.62
N TYR A 124 -13.69 5.09 0.14
CA TYR A 124 -13.33 3.88 -0.58
C TYR A 124 -13.18 4.16 -2.08
N PRO A 125 -12.20 3.55 -2.76
CA PRO A 125 -12.18 3.52 -4.22
C PRO A 125 -13.47 2.91 -4.76
N GLN A 126 -14.11 3.55 -5.74
CA GLN A 126 -15.38 3.04 -6.31
C GLN A 126 -15.19 1.70 -7.03
N ASP A 127 -14.02 1.49 -7.63
CA ASP A 127 -13.70 0.32 -8.46
C ASP A 127 -12.66 -0.61 -7.82
N SER A 128 -12.64 -0.69 -6.49
CA SER A 128 -11.73 -1.60 -5.79
C SER A 128 -11.95 -3.06 -6.23
N ILE A 129 -10.85 -3.83 -6.30
CA ILE A 129 -10.92 -5.28 -6.53
C ILE A 129 -11.27 -6.04 -5.26
N HIS A 130 -11.07 -5.42 -4.10
CA HIS A 130 -11.38 -6.00 -2.81
C HIS A 130 -12.79 -5.62 -2.38
N GLU A 131 -13.39 -6.47 -1.56
CA GLU A 131 -14.60 -6.09 -0.84
C GLU A 131 -14.29 -4.93 0.10
N LYS A 132 -15.29 -4.10 0.37
CA LYS A 132 -15.13 -2.98 1.29
C LYS A 132 -14.98 -3.52 2.70
N GLU A 133 -13.80 -3.40 3.28
CA GLU A 133 -13.57 -3.68 4.70
C GLU A 133 -13.53 -2.36 5.46
N VAL A 134 -14.35 -2.27 6.50
CA VAL A 134 -14.42 -1.10 7.39
C VAL A 134 -13.25 -1.18 8.37
N PRO A 135 -12.34 -0.20 8.40
CA PRO A 135 -11.23 -0.21 9.33
C PRO A 135 -11.70 0.03 10.77
N ASN A 136 -11.01 -0.58 11.74
CA ASN A 136 -11.06 -0.07 13.11
C ASN A 136 -10.25 1.22 13.16
N ILE A 137 -10.89 2.32 13.53
CA ILE A 137 -10.20 3.60 13.75
C ILE A 137 -9.75 3.64 15.20
N MET A 138 -8.48 3.93 15.43
CA MET A 138 -7.92 4.02 16.77
C MET A 138 -7.19 5.35 16.99
N LEU A 139 -7.31 5.87 18.21
CA LEU A 139 -6.56 7.00 18.71
C LEU A 139 -6.03 6.63 20.09
N ASP A 140 -4.72 6.76 20.32
CA ASP A 140 -4.09 6.40 21.60
C ASP A 140 -4.46 4.99 22.09
N ASP A 141 -4.57 4.06 21.13
CA ASP A 141 -4.98 2.67 21.29
C ASP A 141 -6.44 2.44 21.73
N GLU A 142 -7.27 3.49 21.78
CA GLU A 142 -8.71 3.40 21.95
C GLU A 142 -9.44 3.29 20.61
N VAL A 143 -10.44 2.41 20.53
CA VAL A 143 -11.25 2.22 19.32
C VAL A 143 -12.32 3.29 19.23
N ILE A 144 -12.34 4.02 18.12
CA ILE A 144 -13.35 5.01 17.77
C ILE A 144 -14.42 4.34 16.91
N GLU A 145 -15.68 4.50 17.29
CA GLU A 145 -16.81 3.95 16.56
C GLU A 145 -16.94 4.57 15.16
N VAL A 146 -17.09 3.72 14.15
CA VAL A 146 -17.38 4.12 12.76
C VAL A 146 -18.87 4.02 12.51
N THR A 147 -19.52 5.16 12.27
CA THR A 147 -20.92 5.26 11.91
C THR A 147 -21.11 5.08 10.40
N ASN A 148 -22.10 4.29 10.00
CA ASN A 148 -22.46 4.03 8.59
C ASN A 148 -21.26 3.63 7.72
N ASP A 149 -20.32 2.86 8.30
CA ASP A 149 -19.13 2.32 7.64
C ASP A 149 -18.16 3.35 7.03
N THR A 150 -18.40 4.65 7.26
CA THR A 150 -17.78 5.74 6.50
C THR A 150 -17.42 6.95 7.34
N HIS A 151 -18.00 7.14 8.52
CA HIS A 151 -17.79 8.36 9.31
C HIS A 151 -17.38 8.02 10.74
N PHE A 152 -16.53 8.83 11.34
CA PHE A 152 -16.26 8.78 12.76
C PHE A 152 -16.03 10.19 13.31
N GLN A 153 -16.18 10.33 14.61
CA GLN A 153 -16.12 11.62 15.28
C GLN A 153 -15.38 11.50 16.60
N ILE A 154 -14.57 12.52 16.92
CA ILE A 154 -13.96 12.69 18.24
C ILE A 154 -14.05 14.14 18.68
N TYR A 155 -14.09 14.35 19.98
CA TYR A 155 -13.94 15.67 20.58
C TYR A 155 -12.53 15.84 21.12
N THR A 156 -12.00 17.05 21.01
CA THR A 156 -10.73 17.43 21.62
C THR A 156 -10.80 18.86 22.13
N ASP A 157 -10.01 19.16 23.17
CA ASP A 157 -10.02 20.47 23.79
C ASP A 157 -9.31 21.54 22.94
N LEU A 158 -9.70 22.81 23.12
CA LEU A 158 -9.07 23.96 22.45
C LEU A 158 -7.56 24.08 22.73
N GLU A 159 -7.10 23.58 23.88
CA GLU A 159 -5.67 23.55 24.22
C GLU A 159 -4.84 22.69 23.24
N ASN A 160 -5.49 21.75 22.54
CA ASN A 160 -4.85 20.91 21.54
C ASN A 160 -4.69 21.61 20.16
N VAL A 161 -5.11 22.86 20.00
CA VAL A 161 -4.87 23.61 18.75
C VAL A 161 -3.38 23.65 18.42
N GLY A 162 -3.04 23.30 17.18
CA GLY A 162 -1.66 23.23 16.69
C GLY A 162 -0.97 21.88 16.96
N SER A 163 -1.55 21.03 17.81
CA SER A 163 -1.05 19.67 18.04
C SER A 163 -1.28 18.76 16.83
N LYS A 164 -0.59 17.62 16.83
CA LYS A 164 -0.79 16.54 15.86
C LYS A 164 -1.39 15.35 16.57
N ILE A 165 -2.50 14.86 16.04
CA ILE A 165 -3.20 13.66 16.47
C ILE A 165 -2.92 12.56 15.45
N GLU A 166 -2.58 11.36 15.87
CA GLU A 166 -2.30 10.22 14.98
C GLU A 166 -3.44 9.21 15.03
N PHE A 167 -4.22 9.17 13.96
CA PHE A 167 -5.24 8.14 13.79
C PHE A 167 -4.61 6.89 13.19
N LYS A 168 -4.77 5.74 13.84
CA LYS A 168 -4.44 4.43 13.28
C LYS A 168 -5.70 3.85 12.63
N MET A 169 -5.56 3.39 11.39
CA MET A 169 -6.56 2.58 10.69
C MET A 169 -6.06 1.15 10.68
N ASP A 170 -6.73 0.26 11.39
CA ASP A 170 -6.45 -1.16 11.39
C ASP A 170 -7.39 -1.87 10.41
N LEU A 171 -6.82 -2.38 9.31
CA LEU A 171 -7.48 -3.18 8.30
C LEU A 171 -6.94 -4.62 8.39
N PRO A 172 -7.74 -5.64 8.03
CA PRO A 172 -7.34 -7.05 8.08
C PRO A 172 -5.95 -7.37 7.50
N LYS A 173 -5.51 -6.63 6.48
CA LYS A 173 -4.23 -6.85 5.79
C LYS A 173 -3.17 -5.77 6.05
N GLN A 174 -3.50 -4.68 6.75
CA GLN A 174 -2.57 -3.55 6.94
C GLN A 174 -2.99 -2.61 8.06
N VAL A 175 -1.99 -1.98 8.69
CA VAL A 175 -2.20 -0.88 9.62
C VAL A 175 -1.64 0.40 9.01
N VAL A 176 -2.44 1.48 9.01
CA VAL A 176 -2.08 2.75 8.40
C VAL A 176 -2.22 3.86 9.41
N THR A 177 -1.15 4.62 9.64
CA THR A 177 -1.19 5.80 10.52
C THR A 177 -1.38 7.07 9.70
N LYS A 178 -2.33 7.92 10.09
CA LYS A 178 -2.64 9.19 9.44
C LYS A 178 -2.59 10.33 10.46
N PRO A 179 -1.58 11.23 10.37
CA PRO A 179 -1.53 12.39 11.23
C PRO A 179 -2.56 13.44 10.79
N TYR A 180 -3.20 14.06 11.76
CA TYR A 180 -4.07 15.22 11.61
C TYR A 180 -3.55 16.36 12.48
N LYS A 181 -3.37 17.55 11.88
CA LYS A 181 -3.02 18.75 12.64
C LYS A 181 -4.30 19.47 13.04
N VAL A 182 -4.55 19.59 14.34
CA VAL A 182 -5.66 20.36 14.89
C VAL A 182 -5.45 21.83 14.53
N LYS A 183 -6.44 22.44 13.90
CA LYS A 183 -6.39 23.83 13.45
C LYS A 183 -7.17 24.71 14.40
N GLU A 184 -6.93 26.01 14.33
CA GLU A 184 -7.84 26.98 14.92
C GLU A 184 -9.22 26.80 14.28
N PRO A 185 -10.29 26.64 15.09
CA PRO A 185 -11.64 26.62 14.56
C PRO A 185 -11.95 27.97 13.87
N LYS A 186 -12.70 27.90 12.76
CA LYS A 186 -13.19 29.08 12.04
C LYS A 186 -14.56 29.48 12.53
#